data_AF-A0AAV8WGR1-F1
#
_entry.id   AF-A0AAV8WGR1-F1
#
_cell.length_a   1.000
_cell.length_b   1.000
_cell.length_c   1.000
_cell.angle_alpha   90.00
_cell.angle_beta   90.00
_cell.angle_gamma   90.00
#
_symmetry.space_group_name_H-M   'P 1'
#
loop_
_entity.id
_entity.type
_entity.pdbx_description
1 polymer ?
#
loop_
_entity_poly.entity_id
_entity_poly.type
_entity_poly.pdbx_seq_one_letter_code
_entity_poly.pdbx_strand_id
1 'polypeptide(L)'
;MSLSPWLKSPFTDLTGAIVSHQWYDECADIELKALDCLEAYGLDRGIKKCDTLMKDFTECSLKIKQFKRMFALRFERQRQYLMGERSKEDHYAKAPEYDSY
;
A
#
# COMPACT_ATOMS: atom_id res chain seq x y z
N MET A 1 -7.26 6.98 5.97
CA MET A 1 -6.27 8.07 5.97
C MET A 1 -7.02 9.35 5.61
N SER A 2 -6.81 10.46 6.33
CA SER A 2 -7.45 11.75 6.00
C SER A 2 -6.59 12.49 4.99
N LEU A 3 -7.17 12.92 3.86
CA LEU A 3 -6.45 13.60 2.78
C LEU A 3 -6.13 15.07 3.08
N SER A 4 -6.78 15.66 4.07
CA SER A 4 -6.42 16.97 4.59
C SER A 4 -6.48 16.98 6.12
N PRO A 5 -5.70 17.86 6.78
CA PRO A 5 -5.89 18.16 8.19
C PRO A 5 -7.33 18.63 8.42
N TRP A 6 -7.99 18.11 9.47
CA TRP A 6 -9.34 18.54 9.84
C TRP A 6 -9.35 19.98 10.40
N LEU A 7 -8.24 20.40 11.03
CA LEU A 7 -8.03 21.76 11.50
C LEU A 7 -6.92 22.41 10.66
N LYS A 8 -7.24 23.52 9.98
CA LYS A 8 -6.24 24.32 9.25
C LYS A 8 -5.57 25.31 10.20
N SER A 9 -4.25 25.26 10.25
CA SER A 9 -3.39 26.14 11.04
C SER A 9 -2.01 26.27 10.38
N PRO A 10 -1.22 27.31 10.71
CA PRO A 10 0.14 27.44 10.18
C PRO A 10 1.02 26.21 10.44
N PHE A 11 0.80 25.51 11.56
CA PHE A 11 1.54 24.29 11.90
C PHE A 11 1.13 23.09 11.04
N THR A 12 -0.15 22.97 10.70
CA THR A 12 -0.64 21.89 9.81
C THR A 12 -0.28 22.16 8.35
N ASP A 13 -0.16 23.42 7.95
CA ASP A 13 0.36 23.77 6.62
C ASP A 13 1.85 23.45 6.51
N LEU A 14 2.63 23.71 7.58
CA LEU A 14 4.06 23.37 7.62
C LEU A 14 4.31 21.86 7.67
N THR A 15 3.48 21.11 8.41
CA THR A 15 3.63 19.65 8.58
C THR A 15 2.79 18.82 7.62
N GLY A 16 2.02 19.44 6.73
CA GLY A 16 1.15 18.76 5.77
C GLY A 16 1.91 17.81 4.85
N ALA A 17 3.12 18.19 4.46
CA ALA A 17 4.00 17.39 3.61
C ALA A 17 4.51 16.09 4.26
N ILE A 18 4.44 15.99 5.60
CA ILE A 18 4.80 14.78 6.36
C ILE A 18 3.69 13.72 6.25
N VAL A 19 2.44 14.18 6.08
CA VAL A 19 1.26 13.30 6.01
C VAL A 19 0.97 12.88 4.57
N SER A 20 1.36 13.71 3.59
CA SER A 20 1.25 13.37 2.17
C SER A 20 2.34 12.41 1.71
N HIS A 21 2.03 11.56 0.73
CA HIS A 21 3.02 10.69 0.08
C HIS A 21 3.78 11.38 -1.07
N GLN A 22 3.50 12.67 -1.34
CA GLN A 22 4.16 13.45 -2.39
C GLN A 22 5.68 13.63 -2.21
N TRP A 23 6.24 13.38 -1.01
CA TRP A 23 7.69 13.46 -0.79
C TRP A 23 8.41 12.14 -1.15
N TYR A 24 7.72 11.00 -1.06
CA TYR A 24 8.29 9.67 -1.26
C TYR A 24 7.50 8.95 -2.35
N ASP A 25 8.02 9.01 -3.59
CA ASP A 25 7.35 8.69 -4.86
C ASP A 25 6.51 7.40 -4.93
N GLU A 26 6.74 6.39 -4.09
CA GLU A 26 6.11 5.07 -4.20
C GLU A 26 4.57 5.08 -4.31
N CYS A 27 3.90 6.01 -3.63
CA CYS A 27 2.44 6.12 -3.64
C CYS A 27 1.94 7.49 -4.16
N ALA A 28 2.84 8.37 -4.59
CA ALA A 28 2.51 9.76 -4.95
C ALA A 28 1.51 9.84 -6.13
N ASP A 29 1.71 9.01 -7.17
CA ASP A 29 0.82 8.97 -8.34
C ASP A 29 -0.59 8.50 -8.01
N ILE A 30 -0.72 7.56 -7.07
CA ILE A 30 -2.02 7.01 -6.66
C ILE A 30 -2.74 8.03 -5.77
N GLU A 31 -1.99 8.73 -4.91
CA GLU A 31 -2.50 9.85 -4.10
C GLU A 31 -3.05 10.96 -5.00
N LEU A 32 -2.31 11.39 -6.03
CA LEU A 32 -2.76 12.41 -6.98
C LEU A 32 -4.04 12.00 -7.69
N LYS A 33 -4.12 10.76 -8.22
CA LYS A 33 -5.35 10.27 -8.88
C LYS A 33 -6.55 10.25 -7.93
N ALA A 34 -6.35 9.89 -6.66
CA ALA A 34 -7.40 9.90 -5.66
C ALA A 34 -7.87 11.34 -5.36
N LEU A 35 -6.94 12.29 -5.27
CA LEU A 35 -7.24 13.71 -5.09
C LEU A 35 -8.00 14.31 -6.29
N ASP A 36 -7.55 14.05 -7.51
CA ASP A 36 -8.21 14.52 -8.74
C ASP A 36 -9.67 14.05 -8.82
N CYS A 37 -9.91 12.79 -8.45
CA CYS A 37 -11.26 12.25 -8.39
C CYS A 37 -12.13 12.96 -7.35
N LEU A 38 -11.59 13.23 -6.16
CA LEU A 38 -12.32 13.92 -5.10
C LEU A 38 -12.56 15.39 -5.42
N GLU A 39 -11.64 16.05 -6.13
CA GLU A 39 -11.83 17.40 -6.64
C GLU A 39 -12.97 17.45 -7.67
N ALA A 40 -13.02 16.47 -8.58
CA ALA A 40 -14.06 16.40 -9.61
C ALA A 40 -15.48 16.13 -9.05
N TYR A 41 -15.61 15.28 -8.02
CA TYR A 41 -16.93 14.86 -7.50
C TYR A 41 -17.34 15.55 -6.20
N GLY A 42 -16.41 16.21 -5.50
CA GLY A 42 -16.61 16.72 -4.14
C GLY A 42 -16.71 15.60 -3.09
N LEU A 43 -16.76 15.99 -1.82
CA LEU A 43 -16.72 15.07 -0.67
C LEU A 43 -17.85 14.03 -0.66
N ASP A 44 -19.11 14.47 -0.78
CA ASP A 44 -20.27 13.59 -0.60
C ASP A 44 -20.38 12.49 -1.68
N ARG A 45 -20.15 12.86 -2.94
CA ARG A 45 -20.21 11.92 -4.07
C ARG A 45 -18.89 11.18 -4.24
N GLY A 46 -17.78 11.82 -3.90
CA GLY A 46 -16.43 11.29 -3.98
C GLY A 46 -16.22 10.05 -3.11
N ILE A 47 -16.83 9.99 -1.92
CA ILE A 47 -16.76 8.80 -1.06
C ILE A 47 -17.20 7.52 -1.79
N LYS A 48 -18.23 7.61 -2.64
CA LYS A 48 -18.74 6.44 -3.40
C LYS A 48 -18.05 6.29 -4.76
N LYS A 49 -17.79 7.38 -5.46
CA LYS A 49 -17.25 7.36 -6.83
C LYS A 49 -15.75 7.08 -6.87
N CYS A 50 -15.00 7.54 -5.87
CA CYS A 50 -13.56 7.41 -5.77
C CYS A 50 -13.11 6.28 -4.82
N ASP A 51 -14.04 5.44 -4.36
CA ASP A 51 -13.80 4.37 -3.37
C ASP A 51 -12.66 3.42 -3.78
N THR A 52 -12.59 3.06 -5.07
CA THR A 52 -11.52 2.20 -5.60
C THR A 52 -10.14 2.87 -5.46
N LEU A 53 -9.99 4.10 -5.92
CA LEU A 53 -8.74 4.87 -5.83
C LEU A 53 -8.33 5.09 -4.38
N MET A 54 -9.28 5.40 -3.50
CA MET A 54 -9.04 5.57 -2.07
C MET A 54 -8.58 4.27 -1.40
N LYS A 55 -9.16 3.12 -1.78
CA LYS A 55 -8.75 1.80 -1.30
C LYS A 55 -7.37 1.43 -1.80
N ASP A 56 -7.04 1.75 -3.04
CA ASP A 56 -5.73 1.47 -3.63
C ASP A 56 -4.65 2.34 -3.00
N PHE A 57 -4.92 3.63 -2.77
CA PHE A 57 -4.03 4.51 -2.02
C PHE A 57 -3.79 4.00 -0.58
N THR A 58 -4.86 3.60 0.11
CA THR A 58 -4.77 3.03 1.47
C THR A 58 -3.99 1.71 1.49
N GLU A 59 -4.13 0.89 0.44
CA GLU A 59 -3.35 -0.33 0.28
C GLU A 59 -1.88 0.00 0.03
N CYS A 60 -1.59 0.98 -0.83
CA CYS A 60 -0.23 1.40 -1.12
C CYS A 60 0.48 1.94 0.13
N SER A 61 -0.20 2.74 0.96
CA SER A 61 0.40 3.36 2.14
C SER A 61 0.58 2.39 3.31
N LEU A 62 -0.37 1.47 3.53
CA LEU A 62 -0.36 0.57 4.69
C LEU A 62 0.10 -0.86 4.35
N LYS A 63 0.17 -1.22 3.07
CA LYS A 63 0.54 -2.55 2.54
C LYS A 63 -0.22 -3.73 3.17
N ILE A 64 -1.43 -3.50 3.67
CA ILE A 64 -2.19 -4.49 4.47
C ILE A 64 -2.43 -5.79 3.67
N LYS A 65 -2.87 -5.67 2.42
CA LYS A 65 -3.17 -6.85 1.58
C LYS A 65 -1.88 -7.56 1.18
N GLN A 66 -0.85 -6.81 0.79
CA GLN A 66 0.48 -7.36 0.50
C GLN A 66 1.03 -8.17 1.68
N PHE A 67 1.01 -7.63 2.90
CA PHE A 67 1.48 -8.35 4.08
C PHE A 67 0.66 -9.61 4.35
N LYS A 68 -0.68 -9.53 4.31
CA LYS A 68 -1.55 -10.70 4.47
C LYS A 68 -1.23 -11.81 3.47
N ARG A 69 -1.03 -11.44 2.20
CA ARG A 69 -0.62 -12.39 1.15
C ARG A 69 0.74 -13.02 1.46
N MET A 70 1.73 -12.20 1.84
CA MET A 70 3.07 -12.69 2.16
C MET A 70 3.06 -13.66 3.35
N PHE A 71 2.31 -13.34 4.41
CA PHE A 71 2.13 -14.24 5.55
C PHE A 71 1.43 -15.54 5.17
N ALA A 72 0.34 -15.48 4.41
CA ALA A 72 -0.35 -16.69 3.94
C ALA A 72 0.59 -17.62 3.16
N LEU A 73 1.36 -17.08 2.21
CA LEU A 73 2.34 -17.85 1.45
C LEU A 73 3.44 -18.45 2.34
N ARG A 74 3.89 -17.70 3.35
CA ARG A 74 4.90 -18.17 4.31
C ARG A 74 4.37 -19.29 5.19
N PHE A 75 3.14 -19.19 5.68
CA PHE A 75 2.53 -20.21 6.52
C PHE A 75 2.25 -21.50 5.75
N GLU A 76 1.74 -21.42 4.52
CA GLU A 76 1.56 -22.62 3.69
C GLU A 76 2.89 -23.31 3.38
N ARG A 77 3.93 -22.55 3.07
CA ARG A 77 5.28 -23.11 2.88
C ARG A 77 5.80 -23.82 4.13
N GLN A 78 5.60 -23.24 5.30
CA GLN A 78 6.00 -23.86 6.56
C GLN A 78 5.21 -25.15 6.82
N ARG A 79 3.90 -25.14 6.54
CA ARG A 79 3.05 -26.33 6.63
C ARG A 79 3.55 -27.44 5.70
N GLN A 80 3.80 -27.14 4.42
CA GLN A 80 4.33 -28.11 3.45
C GLN A 80 5.65 -28.74 3.91
N TYR A 81 6.55 -27.93 4.48
CA TYR A 81 7.82 -28.42 5.03
C TYR A 81 7.62 -29.34 6.24
N LEU A 82 6.75 -28.96 7.18
CA LEU A 82 6.45 -29.79 8.37
C LEU A 82 5.77 -31.11 8.01
N MET A 83 4.93 -31.12 6.98
CA MET A 83 4.27 -32.33 6.47
C MET A 83 5.19 -33.21 5.60
N GLY A 84 6.41 -32.76 5.30
CA GLY A 84 7.35 -33.47 4.44
C GLY A 84 7.00 -33.43 2.94
N GLU A 85 6.00 -32.64 2.53
CA GLU A 85 5.64 -32.44 1.11
C GLU A 85 6.73 -31.65 0.36
N ARG A 86 7.62 -30.96 1.08
CA ARG A 86 8.64 -30.07 0.54
C ARG A 86 10.00 -30.34 1.17
N SER A 87 11.03 -30.47 0.33
CA SER A 87 12.41 -30.69 0.77
C SER A 87 12.97 -29.45 1.48
N LYS A 88 14.04 -29.63 2.28
CA LYS A 88 14.75 -28.51 2.94
C LYS A 88 15.42 -27.58 1.93
N GLU A 89 15.87 -28.14 0.81
CA GLU A 89 16.54 -27.41 -0.28
C GLU A 89 15.55 -26.53 -1.05
N ASP A 90 14.32 -27.01 -1.26
CA ASP A 90 13.26 -26.27 -1.96
C ASP A 90 12.42 -25.39 -1.04
N HIS A 91 12.78 -25.27 0.24
CA HIS A 91 12.00 -24.53 1.24
C HIS A 91 11.84 -23.07 0.84
N TYR A 92 12.89 -22.42 0.33
CA TYR A 92 12.82 -21.11 -0.33
C TYR A 92 13.14 -21.24 -1.82
N ALA A 93 12.59 -20.33 -2.63
CA ALA A 93 13.04 -20.23 -4.02
C ALA A 93 14.53 -19.87 -4.05
N LYS A 94 15.26 -20.37 -5.05
CA LYS A 94 16.65 -19.99 -5.27
C LYS A 94 16.72 -18.47 -5.42
N ALA A 95 17.75 -17.87 -4.81
CA ALA A 95 18.03 -16.46 -5.04
C ALA A 95 18.24 -16.24 -6.55
N PRO A 96 17.77 -15.12 -7.09
CA PRO A 96 18.09 -14.77 -8.46
C PRO A 96 19.61 -14.68 -8.64
N GLU A 97 20.09 -14.90 -9.86
CA GLU A 97 21.50 -14.73 -10.19
C GLU A 97 21.94 -13.27 -9.98
N TYR A 98 23.22 -13.06 -9.68
CA TYR A 98 23.77 -11.74 -9.33
C TYR A 98 23.48 -10.66 -10.41
N ASP A 99 23.35 -11.06 -11.67
CA ASP A 99 23.16 -10.17 -12.82
C ASP A 99 21.70 -10.13 -13.35
N SER A 100 20.70 -10.50 -12.55
CA SER A 100 19.30 -10.61 -13.01
C SER A 100 18.52 -9.27 -13.09
N TYR A 101 19.20 -8.15 -13.31
CA TYR A 101 18.58 -6.81 -13.35
C TYR A 101 17.96 -6.48 -14.71
#